data_AF-A0A525VMH5-F1
#
_entry.id   AF-A0A525VMH5-F1
#
_cell.length_a   1.000
_cell.length_b   1.000
_cell.length_c   1.000
_cell.angle_alpha   90.00
_cell.angle_beta   90.00
_cell.angle_gamma   90.00
#
_symmetry.space_group_name_H-M   'P 1'
#
loop_
_entity.id
_entity.type
_entity.pdbx_description
1 polymer ?
#
loop_
_entity_poly.entity_id
_entity_poly.type
_entity_poly.pdbx_seq_one_letter_code
_entity_poly.pdbx_strand_id
1 'polypeptide(L)'
;MKGEYAVWWFTLSLINAGLAQVKGRSGLGWRFGSLFFGPICTLLIVVLDLKSPQDPKEPGGPQGAEDMIRYVITSSTAHIFRASAE
;
A
#
# COMPACT_ATOMS: atom_id res chain seq x y z
N MET A 1 32.73 -13.57 -8.28
CA MET A 1 31.27 -13.37 -8.40
C MET A 1 30.54 -13.87 -7.14
N LYS A 2 30.49 -13.06 -6.08
CA LYS A 2 29.71 -13.35 -4.85
C LYS A 2 28.89 -12.14 -4.41
N GLY A 3 29.45 -10.93 -4.56
CA GLY A 3 28.77 -9.67 -4.23
C GLY A 3 27.60 -9.31 -5.15
N GLU A 4 27.69 -9.59 -6.46
CA GLU A 4 26.59 -9.32 -7.40
C GLU A 4 25.31 -10.05 -7.02
N TYR A 5 25.39 -11.33 -6.59
CA TYR A 5 24.22 -12.09 -6.16
C TYR A 5 23.50 -11.42 -4.98
N ALA A 6 24.25 -10.87 -4.01
CA ALA A 6 23.68 -10.16 -2.88
C ALA A 6 23.01 -8.83 -3.30
N VAL A 7 23.58 -8.11 -4.27
CA VAL A 7 23.00 -6.89 -4.84
C VAL A 7 21.68 -7.20 -5.56
N TRP A 8 21.67 -8.22 -6.41
CA TRP A 8 20.46 -8.64 -7.13
C TRP A 8 19.37 -9.13 -6.17
N TRP A 9 19.74 -9.84 -5.10
CA TRP A 9 18.81 -10.31 -4.07
C TRP A 9 18.22 -9.16 -3.24
N PHE A 10 19.03 -8.17 -2.86
CA PHE A 10 18.55 -6.99 -2.14
C PHE A 10 17.62 -6.13 -3.00
N THR A 11 17.97 -5.93 -4.27
CA THR A 11 17.12 -5.23 -5.25
C THR A 11 15.78 -5.95 -5.42
N LEU A 12 15.78 -7.29 -5.53
CA LEU A 12 14.55 -8.08 -5.60
C LEU A 12 13.67 -7.91 -4.34
N SER A 13 14.29 -7.91 -3.15
CA SER A 13 13.59 -7.67 -1.87
C SER A 13 12.92 -6.28 -1.81
N LEU A 14 13.57 -5.26 -2.35
CA LEU A 14 13.01 -3.91 -2.48
C LEU A 14 11.80 -3.86 -3.43
N ILE A 15 11.90 -4.50 -4.61
CA ILE A 15 10.81 -4.57 -5.59
C ILE A 15 9.58 -5.28 -4.98
N ASN A 16 9.80 -6.38 -4.27
CA ASN A 16 8.74 -7.10 -3.58
C ASN A 16 8.06 -6.25 -2.50
N ALA A 17 8.83 -5.42 -1.78
CA ALA A 17 8.26 -4.49 -0.81
C ALA A 17 7.34 -3.46 -1.47
N GLY A 18 7.73 -2.92 -2.63
CA GLY A 18 6.90 -2.02 -3.43
C GLY A 18 5.61 -2.68 -3.94
N LEU A 19 5.71 -3.91 -4.45
CA LEU A 19 4.53 -4.69 -4.89
C LEU A 19 3.54 -4.93 -3.75
N ALA A 20 4.04 -5.21 -2.54
CA ALA A 20 3.18 -5.38 -1.36
C ALA A 20 2.49 -4.07 -0.95
N GLN A 21 3.17 -2.93 -1.04
CA GLN A 21 2.61 -1.61 -0.73
C GLN A 21 1.49 -1.20 -1.70
N VAL A 22 1.65 -1.49 -3.00
CA VAL A 22 0.59 -1.25 -4.00
C VAL A 22 -0.69 -2.02 -3.69
N LYS A 23 -0.58 -3.18 -3.03
CA LYS A 23 -1.72 -3.98 -2.55
C LYS A 23 -2.20 -3.60 -1.14
N GLY A 24 -1.79 -2.45 -0.59
CA GLY A 24 -2.20 -2.00 0.74
C GLY A 24 -1.62 -2.82 1.90
N ARG A 25 -0.57 -3.61 1.66
CA ARG A 25 0.08 -4.44 2.70
C ARG A 25 1.32 -3.75 3.27
N SER A 26 1.72 -4.14 4.47
CA SER A 26 2.90 -3.58 5.14
C SER A 26 4.20 -3.93 4.40
N GLY A 27 4.74 -2.99 3.62
CA GLY A 27 5.94 -3.19 2.82
C GLY A 27 7.16 -3.69 3.60
N LEU A 28 7.34 -3.29 4.87
CA LEU A 28 8.46 -3.75 5.71
C LEU A 28 8.40 -5.26 6.02
N GLY A 29 7.22 -5.79 6.36
CA GLY A 29 7.07 -7.23 6.65
C GLY A 29 7.40 -8.08 5.43
N TRP A 30 6.94 -7.64 4.25
CA TRP A 30 7.20 -8.30 2.98
C TRP A 30 8.66 -8.12 2.49
N ARG A 31 9.31 -7.01 2.85
CA ARG A 31 10.74 -6.79 2.58
C ARG A 31 11.62 -7.77 3.33
N PHE A 32 11.39 -7.93 4.63
CA PHE A 32 12.13 -8.89 5.44
C PHE A 32 11.85 -10.34 5.02
N GLY A 33 10.58 -10.69 4.75
CA GLY A 33 10.25 -12.00 4.18
C GLY A 33 11.01 -12.29 2.88
N SER A 34 11.04 -11.32 1.96
CA SER A 34 11.75 -11.47 0.67
C SER A 34 13.26 -11.59 0.84
N LEU A 35 13.84 -11.05 1.91
CA LEU A 35 15.28 -11.15 2.17
C LEU A 35 15.69 -12.60 2.52
N PHE A 36 14.80 -13.39 3.12
CA PHE A 36 15.06 -14.79 3.49
C PHE A 36 14.52 -15.79 2.45
N PHE A 37 13.34 -15.52 1.87
CA PHE A 37 12.63 -16.45 1.00
C PHE A 37 12.69 -16.08 -0.49
N GLY A 38 13.22 -14.90 -0.82
CA GLY A 38 13.51 -14.50 -2.20
C GLY A 38 12.28 -14.46 -3.11
N PRO A 39 12.34 -15.05 -4.32
CA PRO A 39 11.23 -15.06 -5.29
C PRO A 39 9.94 -15.71 -4.76
N ILE A 40 10.03 -16.57 -3.75
CA ILE A 40 8.85 -17.22 -3.15
C ILE A 40 7.93 -16.17 -2.50
N CYS A 41 8.51 -15.12 -1.89
CA CYS A 41 7.71 -14.00 -1.40
C CYS A 41 7.02 -13.23 -2.53
N THR A 42 7.65 -13.10 -3.70
CA THR A 42 7.02 -12.46 -4.88
C THR A 42 5.77 -13.24 -5.30
N LEU A 43 5.87 -14.57 -5.38
CA LEU A 43 4.73 -15.42 -5.74
C LEU A 43 3.58 -15.29 -4.74
N LEU A 44 3.89 -15.23 -3.44
CA LEU A 44 2.89 -15.02 -2.39
C LEU A 44 2.25 -13.62 -2.45
N ILE A 45 3.00 -12.57 -2.80
CA ILE A 45 2.45 -11.22 -2.97
C ILE A 45 1.51 -11.16 -4.18
N VAL A 46 1.90 -11.78 -5.29
CA VAL A 46 1.13 -11.74 -6.54
C VAL A 46 -0.14 -12.59 -6.44
N VAL A 47 -0.03 -13.84 -5.99
CA VAL A 47 -1.13 -14.82 -5.97
C VAL A 47 -2.12 -14.56 -4.83
N LEU A 48 -1.64 -14.13 -3.66
CA LEU A 48 -2.56 -13.80 -2.57
C LEU A 48 -3.12 -12.42 -2.87
N ASP A 49 -4.43 -12.33 -3.06
CA ASP A 49 -5.18 -11.07 -2.96
C ASP A 49 -5.83 -11.03 -1.58
N LEU A 50 -5.42 -10.06 -0.76
CA LEU A 50 -6.04 -9.87 0.55
C LEU A 50 -7.07 -8.79 0.31
N LYS A 51 -8.34 -9.20 0.27
CA LYS A 51 -9.46 -8.26 0.25
C LYS A 51 -9.32 -7.34 1.46
N SER A 52 -9.08 -6.05 1.23
CA SER A 52 -9.09 -5.06 2.30
C SER A 52 -10.44 -5.17 3.03
N PRO A 53 -10.48 -5.27 4.37
CA PRO A 53 -11.72 -5.24 5.14
C PRO A 53 -12.50 -3.92 5.03
N GLN A 54 -11.96 -2.95 4.30
CA GLN A 54 -12.53 -1.63 4.07
C GLN A 54 -12.93 -1.54 2.60
N ASP A 55 -13.99 -2.26 2.24
CA ASP A 55 -14.85 -1.79 1.16
C ASP A 55 -15.94 -0.97 1.89
N PRO A 56 -15.82 0.37 1.95
CA PRO A 56 -16.94 1.19 2.40
C PRO A 56 -18.10 0.80 1.51
N LYS A 57 -19.25 0.39 2.06
CA LYS A 57 -20.46 0.07 1.28
C LYS A 57 -20.53 1.01 0.11
N GLU A 58 -20.25 0.49 -1.09
CA GLU A 58 -20.26 1.29 -2.30
C GLU A 58 -21.62 1.99 -2.32
N PRO A 59 -21.67 3.32 -2.25
CA PRO A 59 -22.94 3.99 -2.37
C PRO A 59 -23.21 3.91 -3.88
N GLY A 60 -23.86 2.82 -4.29
CA GLY A 60 -24.24 2.52 -5.67
C GLY A 60 -25.36 3.46 -6.14
N GLY A 61 -25.13 4.76 -5.97
CA GLY A 61 -26.08 5.82 -6.24
C GLY A 61 -25.42 7.20 -6.14
N PRO A 62 -26.11 8.25 -6.62
CA PRO A 62 -25.57 9.61 -6.74
C PRO A 62 -24.95 10.19 -5.47
N GLN A 63 -25.42 9.75 -4.29
CA GLN A 63 -24.91 10.17 -2.99
C GLN A 63 -23.44 9.80 -2.74
N GLY A 64 -22.91 8.71 -3.32
CA GLY A 64 -21.53 8.30 -3.06
C GLY A 64 -20.50 9.23 -3.67
N ALA A 65 -20.83 9.79 -4.84
CA ALA A 65 -20.03 10.83 -5.47
C ALA A 65 -20.10 12.13 -4.65
N GLU A 66 -21.27 12.49 -4.12
CA GLU A 66 -21.43 13.66 -3.26
C GLU A 66 -20.66 13.53 -1.94
N ASP A 67 -20.67 12.34 -1.33
CA ASP A 67 -19.92 12.06 -0.11
C ASP A 67 -18.41 12.10 -0.35
N MET A 68 -17.95 11.64 -1.51
CA MET A 68 -16.54 11.74 -1.91
C MET A 68 -16.12 13.20 -2.15
N ILE A 69 -16.96 13.98 -2.83
CA ILE A 69 -16.73 15.42 -3.06
C ILE A 69 -16.67 16.16 -1.72
N ARG A 70 -17.61 15.89 -0.80
CA ARG A 70 -17.62 16.47 0.55
C ARG A 70 -16.40 16.05 1.35
N TYR A 71 -16.00 14.78 1.30
CA TYR A 71 -14.81 14.29 1.99
C TYR A 71 -13.55 15.02 1.52
N VAL A 72 -13.37 15.15 0.21
CA VAL A 72 -12.21 15.87 -0.36
C VAL A 72 -12.21 17.34 0.07
N ILE A 73 -13.35 18.03 -0.04
CA ILE A 73 -13.47 19.46 0.31
C ILE A 73 -13.27 19.68 1.82
N THR A 74 -13.92 18.87 2.66
CA THR A 74 -13.84 18.99 4.12
C THR A 74 -12.48 18.56 4.66
N SER A 75 -11.86 17.51 4.11
CA SER A 75 -10.53 17.06 4.55
C SER A 75 -9.45 18.08 4.20
N SER A 76 -9.51 18.74 3.04
CA SER A 76 -8.58 19.83 2.68
C SER A 76 -8.75 21.06 3.57
N THR A 77 -9.98 21.35 3.99
CA THR A 77 -10.29 22.52 4.84
C THR A 77 -9.92 22.25 6.31
N ALA A 78 -10.12 21.03 6.81
CA ALA A 78 -9.84 20.66 8.19
C ALA A 78 -8.35 20.78 8.57
N HIS A 79 -7.43 20.45 7.66
CA HIS A 79 -6.00 20.63 7.90
C HIS A 79 -5.59 22.10 7.92
N ILE A 80 -6.21 22.94 7.09
CA ILE A 80 -5.93 24.40 7.03
C ILE A 80 -6.46 25.11 8.29
N PHE A 81 -7.69 24.80 8.69
CA PHE A 81 -8.28 25.44 9.88
C PHE A 81 -7.61 25.00 11.19
N ARG A 82 -7.18 23.74 11.28
CA ARG A 82 -6.48 23.24 12.48
C ARG A 82 -5.07 23.82 12.61
N ALA A 83 -4.38 24.06 11.51
CA ALA A 83 -3.07 24.73 11.49
C ALA A 83 -3.16 26.24 11.79
N SER A 84 -4.33 26.86 11.63
CA SER A 84 -4.58 28.27 11.96
C SER A 84 -5.10 28.51 13.37
N ALA A 85 -5.40 27.43 14.12
CA ALA A 85 -5.94 27.49 15.49
C ALA A 85 -4.86 27.22 16.56
N GLU A 86 -3.60 27.05 16.15
CA GLU A 86 -2.40 26.97 16.99
C GLU A 86 -1.57 28.26 16.84
#